data_AF-H2C8A6-F1
#
_entry.id   AF-H2C8A6-F1
#
_cell.length_a   1.000
_cell.length_b   1.000
_cell.length_c   1.000
_cell.angle_alpha   90.00
_cell.angle_beta   90.00
_cell.angle_gamma   90.00
#
_symmetry.space_group_name_H-M   'P 1'
#
loop_
_entity.id
_entity.type
_entity.pdbx_description
1 polymer ?
#
loop_
_entity_poly.entity_id
_entity_poly.type
_entity_poly.pdbx_seq_one_letter_code
_entity_poly.pdbx_strand_id
1 'polypeptide(L)'
;MSLLPIAVFIVYGILSPLYYRLLRGKLSNEVAFLVTWVTAPFLASYPFFYSDLVVLLVLLMINLVGYLLIIKHRYKYIYNGIIFLLVPVVTILIFKLLTFI
;
A
#
# COMPACT_ATOMS: atom_id res chain seq x y z
N MET A 1 11.86 -17.14 4.31
CA MET A 1 10.97 -15.98 4.07
C MET A 1 9.64 -16.21 4.75
N SER A 2 9.18 -15.28 5.59
CA SER A 2 7.85 -15.38 6.18
C SER A 2 6.80 -14.98 5.12
N LEU A 3 5.76 -15.78 4.94
CA LEU A 3 4.59 -15.44 4.10
C LEU A 3 3.74 -14.32 4.72
N LEU A 4 4.06 -13.94 5.95
CA LEU A 4 3.34 -12.98 6.78
C LEU A 4 3.18 -11.59 6.13
N PRO A 5 4.22 -10.94 5.56
CA PRO A 5 4.06 -9.61 4.97
C PRO A 5 3.12 -9.63 3.77
N ILE A 6 3.21 -10.66 2.94
CA ILE A 6 2.34 -10.83 1.76
C ILE A 6 0.88 -11.00 2.20
N ALA A 7 0.64 -11.85 3.19
CA ALA A 7 -0.69 -12.07 3.74
C ALA A 7 -1.27 -10.77 4.32
N VAL A 8 -0.46 -9.98 5.05
CA VAL A 8 -0.87 -8.68 5.60
C VAL A 8 -1.28 -7.72 4.49
N PHE A 9 -0.52 -7.60 3.39
CA PHE A 9 -0.87 -6.68 2.29
C PHE A 9 -2.10 -7.13 1.49
N ILE A 10 -2.29 -8.44 1.29
CA ILE A 10 -3.49 -8.98 0.65
C ILE A 10 -4.72 -8.66 1.50
N VAL A 11 -4.65 -8.91 2.82
CA VAL A 11 -5.72 -8.57 3.76
C VAL A 11 -5.98 -7.06 3.73
N TYR A 12 -4.95 -6.23 3.73
CA TYR A 12 -5.08 -4.77 3.62
C TYR A 12 -5.80 -4.33 2.34
N GLY A 13 -5.42 -4.90 1.19
CA GLY A 13 -6.02 -4.59 -0.11
C GLY A 13 -7.48 -5.01 -0.20
N ILE A 14 -7.82 -6.21 0.27
CA ILE A 14 -9.20 -6.73 0.29
C ILE A 14 -10.08 -5.94 1.26
N LEU A 15 -9.54 -5.55 2.42
CA LEU A 15 -10.28 -4.79 3.41
C LEU A 15 -10.47 -3.32 3.01
N SER A 16 -9.61 -2.74 2.17
CA SER A 16 -9.71 -1.34 1.72
C SER A 16 -11.10 -0.94 1.19
N PRO A 17 -11.73 -1.68 0.26
CA PRO A 17 -13.09 -1.38 -0.21
C PRO A 17 -14.18 -1.64 0.85
N LEU A 18 -13.96 -2.59 1.77
CA LEU A 18 -14.88 -2.85 2.87
C LEU A 18 -14.86 -1.69 3.87
N TYR A 19 -13.68 -1.22 4.25
CA TYR A 19 -13.49 -0.05 5.11
C TYR A 19 -14.14 1.20 4.52
N TYR A 20 -14.01 1.41 3.21
CA TYR A 20 -14.71 2.50 2.53
C TYR A 20 -16.22 2.43 2.76
N ARG A 21 -16.84 1.28 2.52
CA ARG A 21 -18.29 1.13 2.66
C ARG A 21 -18.77 1.33 4.10
N LEU A 22 -17.97 0.90 5.08
CA LEU A 22 -18.36 0.93 6.49
C LEU A 22 -18.13 2.28 7.16
N LEU A 23 -17.01 2.95 6.85
CA LEU A 23 -16.53 4.15 7.55
C LEU A 23 -16.76 5.47 6.79
N ARG A 24 -17.09 5.43 5.49
CA ARG A 24 -17.37 6.64 4.72
C ARG A 24 -18.49 7.46 5.37
N GLY A 25 -18.23 8.75 5.56
CA GLY A 25 -19.16 9.69 6.19
C GLY A 25 -19.29 9.57 7.71
N LYS A 26 -18.57 8.63 8.35
CA LYS A 26 -18.61 8.41 9.81
C LYS A 26 -17.33 8.86 10.52
N LEU A 27 -16.27 9.16 9.78
CA LEU A 27 -14.99 9.59 10.34
C LEU A 27 -14.97 11.11 10.49
N SER A 28 -14.58 11.58 11.67
CA SER A 28 -14.39 13.02 11.95
C SER A 28 -13.28 13.65 11.10
N ASN A 29 -12.29 12.85 10.69
CA ASN A 29 -11.19 13.27 9.83
C ASN A 29 -10.85 12.19 8.78
N GLU A 30 -11.63 12.15 7.70
CA GLU A 30 -11.43 11.23 6.58
C GLU A 30 -10.05 11.38 5.92
N VAL A 31 -9.52 12.60 5.86
CA VAL A 31 -8.23 12.87 5.21
C VAL A 31 -7.09 12.26 6.02
N ALA A 32 -7.04 12.47 7.34
CA ALA A 32 -6.02 11.86 8.19
C ALA A 32 -6.10 10.33 8.17
N PHE A 33 -7.32 9.77 8.14
CA PHE A 33 -7.51 8.34 7.97
C PHE A 33 -6.92 7.86 6.65
N LEU A 34 -7.26 8.51 5.53
CA LEU A 34 -6.76 8.15 4.19
C LEU A 34 -5.24 8.25 4.09
N VAL A 35 -4.64 9.28 4.67
CA VAL A 35 -3.17 9.43 4.74
C VAL A 35 -2.59 8.22 5.44
N THR A 36 -3.05 7.93 6.66
CA THR A 36 -2.58 6.78 7.44
C THR A 36 -2.79 5.45 6.70
N TRP A 37 -3.95 5.30 6.05
CA TRP A 37 -4.33 4.12 5.29
C TRP A 37 -3.42 3.87 4.10
N VAL A 38 -3.03 4.95 3.40
CA VAL A 38 -2.05 4.91 2.32
C VAL A 38 -0.65 4.61 2.86
N THR A 39 -0.22 5.29 3.91
CA THR A 39 1.16 5.22 4.41
C THR A 39 1.52 3.89 5.07
N ALA A 40 0.59 3.32 5.85
CA ALA A 40 0.83 2.14 6.67
C ALA A 40 1.47 0.95 5.91
N PRO A 41 0.96 0.53 4.73
CA PRO A 41 1.56 -0.58 4.02
C PRO A 41 2.98 -0.29 3.49
N PHE A 42 3.28 0.96 3.12
CA PHE A 42 4.64 1.31 2.67
C PHE A 42 5.63 1.40 3.83
N LEU A 43 5.22 1.97 4.97
CA LEU A 43 6.06 1.96 6.17
C LEU A 43 6.37 0.53 6.64
N ALA A 44 5.40 -0.37 6.55
CA ALA A 44 5.60 -1.77 6.87
C ALA A 44 6.54 -2.48 5.88
N SER A 45 6.61 -2.02 4.63
CA SER A 45 7.47 -2.65 3.61
C SER A 45 8.90 -2.13 3.59
N TYR A 46 9.15 -0.86 3.92
CA TYR A 46 10.49 -0.25 3.82
C TYR A 46 11.63 -1.01 4.53
N PRO A 47 11.47 -1.54 5.76
CA PRO A 47 12.54 -2.28 6.43
C PRO A 47 12.98 -3.55 5.66
N PHE A 48 12.12 -4.12 4.82
CA PHE A 48 12.43 -5.30 4.02
C PHE A 48 13.19 -4.99 2.73
N PHE A 49 13.18 -3.72 2.28
CA PHE A 49 13.76 -3.29 1.02
C PHE A 49 14.87 -2.24 1.19
N TYR A 50 15.36 -2.00 2.41
CA TYR A 50 16.37 -0.97 2.67
C TYR A 50 17.66 -1.17 1.86
N SER A 51 18.00 -2.43 1.56
CA SER A 51 19.18 -2.80 0.79
C SER A 51 18.99 -2.71 -0.73
N ASP A 52 17.75 -2.55 -1.21
CA ASP A 52 17.42 -2.46 -2.63
C ASP A 52 16.86 -1.06 -2.94
N LEU A 53 17.77 -0.14 -3.27
CA LEU A 53 17.46 1.26 -3.52
C LEU A 53 16.49 1.45 -4.69
N VAL A 54 16.54 0.61 -5.72
CA VAL A 54 15.66 0.72 -6.89
C VAL A 54 14.22 0.41 -6.47
N VAL A 55 14.02 -0.65 -5.70
CA VAL A 55 12.70 -1.04 -5.19
C VAL A 55 12.17 -0.02 -4.21
N LEU A 56 13.03 0.46 -3.32
CA LEU A 56 12.68 1.49 -2.36
C LEU A 56 12.17 2.75 -3.08
N LEU A 57 12.87 3.19 -4.15
CA LEU A 57 12.43 4.30 -4.99
C LEU A 57 11.07 4.04 -5.64
N VAL A 58 10.84 2.85 -6.21
CA VAL A 58 9.55 2.48 -6.80
C VAL A 58 8.43 2.53 -5.75
N LEU A 59 8.64 1.93 -4.57
CA LEU A 59 7.66 1.95 -3.48
C LEU A 59 7.38 3.37 -2.99
N LEU A 60 8.41 4.22 -2.90
CA LEU A 60 8.28 5.62 -2.50
C LEU A 60 7.48 6.43 -3.55
N MET A 61 7.70 6.17 -4.84
CA MET A 61 6.92 6.77 -5.93
C MET A 61 5.45 6.33 -5.89
N ILE A 62 5.16 5.06 -5.61
CA ILE A 62 3.78 4.57 -5.47
C ILE A 62 3.11 5.19 -4.23
N ASN A 63 3.84 5.33 -3.11
CA ASN A 63 3.35 6.00 -1.91
C ASN A 63 3.02 7.48 -2.18
N LEU A 64 3.90 8.18 -2.91
CA LEU A 64 3.67 9.55 -3.39
C LEU A 64 2.42 9.67 -4.26
N VAL A 65 2.19 8.72 -5.18
CA VAL A 65 0.94 8.68 -5.97
C VAL A 65 -0.28 8.56 -5.05
N GLY A 66 -0.19 7.76 -3.98
CA GLY A 66 -1.23 7.68 -2.95
C GLY A 66 -1.54 9.03 -2.32
N TYR A 67 -0.54 9.79 -1.89
CA TYR A 67 -0.74 11.15 -1.35
C TYR A 67 -1.31 12.13 -2.38
N LEU A 68 -0.84 12.09 -3.63
CA LEU A 68 -1.37 12.92 -4.71
C LEU A 68 -2.87 12.66 -4.96
N LEU A 69 -3.30 11.40 -4.84
CA LEU A 69 -4.71 11.04 -4.95
C LEU A 69 -5.54 11.62 -3.79
N ILE A 70 -4.99 11.67 -2.58
CA ILE A 70 -5.63 12.30 -1.42
C ILE A 70 -5.79 13.80 -1.65
N ILE A 71 -4.72 14.50 -2.04
CA ILE A 71 -4.72 15.94 -2.28
C ILE A 71 -5.71 16.32 -3.39
N LYS A 72 -5.81 15.50 -4.45
CA LYS A 72 -6.77 15.71 -5.55
C LYS A 72 -8.20 15.23 -5.22
N HIS A 73 -8.48 14.82 -3.99
CA HIS A 73 -9.76 14.27 -3.54
C HIS A 73 -10.26 13.07 -4.38
N ARG A 74 -9.33 12.29 -4.95
CA ARG A 74 -9.62 11.13 -5.81
C ARG A 74 -9.70 9.83 -4.99
N TYR A 75 -10.45 9.85 -3.89
CA TYR A 75 -10.44 8.78 -2.89
C TYR A 75 -10.91 7.41 -3.40
N LYS A 76 -11.78 7.39 -4.42
CA LYS A 76 -12.27 6.16 -5.06
C LYS A 76 -11.13 5.20 -5.44
N TYR A 77 -9.99 5.73 -5.89
CA TYR A 77 -8.85 4.89 -6.30
C TYR A 77 -8.08 4.29 -5.12
N ILE A 78 -8.06 4.97 -3.98
CA ILE A 78 -7.45 4.48 -2.74
C ILE A 78 -8.33 3.36 -2.15
N TYR A 79 -9.63 3.61 -2.10
CA TYR A 79 -10.61 2.66 -1.59
C TYR A 79 -10.79 1.42 -2.46
N ASN A 80 -10.53 1.52 -3.77
CA ASN A 80 -10.51 0.34 -4.65
C ASN A 80 -9.41 -0.68 -4.30
N GLY A 81 -8.47 -0.32 -3.41
CA GLY A 81 -7.46 -1.25 -2.89
C GLY A 81 -6.37 -1.68 -3.89
N ILE A 82 -6.52 -1.34 -5.17
CA ILE A 82 -5.62 -1.74 -6.27
C ILE A 82 -4.16 -1.34 -5.99
N ILE A 83 -3.93 -0.13 -5.50
CA ILE A 83 -2.58 0.33 -5.12
C ILE A 83 -1.95 -0.57 -4.06
N PHE A 84 -2.74 -1.07 -3.11
CA PHE A 84 -2.26 -1.94 -2.03
C PHE A 84 -2.08 -3.40 -2.46
N LEU A 85 -2.79 -3.84 -3.52
CA LEU A 85 -2.59 -5.14 -4.14
C LEU A 85 -1.37 -5.17 -5.08
N LEU A 86 -0.97 -4.02 -5.62
CA LEU A 86 0.25 -3.91 -6.44
C LEU A 86 1.53 -4.04 -5.61
N VAL A 87 1.53 -3.57 -4.36
CA VAL A 87 2.68 -3.65 -3.44
C VAL A 87 3.17 -5.09 -3.20
N PRO A 88 2.30 -6.08 -2.86
CA PRO A 88 2.73 -7.47 -2.70
C PRO A 88 3.13 -8.11 -4.03
N VAL A 89 2.55 -7.72 -5.17
CA VAL A 89 2.99 -8.20 -6.49
C VAL A 89 4.42 -7.72 -6.81
N VAL A 90 4.71 -6.44 -6.58
CA VAL A 90 6.07 -5.88 -6.68
C VAL A 90 7.03 -6.59 -5.72
N THR A 91 6.58 -6.83 -4.49
CA THR A 91 7.35 -7.58 -3.48
C THR A 91 7.69 -8.99 -3.96
N ILE A 92 6.71 -9.74 -4.47
CA ILE A 92 6.87 -11.13 -4.91
C ILE A 92 7.72 -11.22 -6.18
N LEU A 93 7.42 -10.40 -7.20
CA LEU A 93 8.15 -10.41 -8.48
C LEU A 93 9.64 -10.29 -8.24
N ILE A 94 10.03 -9.41 -7.32
CA ILE A 94 11.42 -9.05 -7.10
C ILE A 94 12.11 -10.05 -6.17
N PHE A 95 11.48 -10.44 -5.05
CA PHE A 95 12.09 -11.43 -4.16
C PHE A 95 12.23 -12.81 -4.81
N LYS A 96 11.31 -13.22 -5.69
CA LYS A 96 11.48 -14.43 -6.50
C LYS A 96 12.53 -14.25 -7.60
N LEU A 97 12.59 -13.11 -8.31
CA LEU A 97 13.64 -12.92 -9.33
C LEU A 97 15.05 -12.91 -8.72
N LEU A 98 15.23 -12.26 -7.58
CA LEU A 98 16.52 -12.13 -6.89
C LEU A 98 16.98 -13.41 -6.18
N THR A 99 16.11 -14.39 -5.93
CA THR A 99 16.55 -15.70 -5.42
C THR A 99 17.08 -16.63 -6.51
N PHE A 100 16.90 -16.28 -7.79
CA PHE A 100 17.38 -17.04 -8.94
C PHE A 100 18.56 -16.38 -9.67
N ILE A 101 19.15 -15.33 -9.09
CA ILE A 101 20.38 -14.65 -9.52
C ILE A 101 21.35 -14.66 -8.34
#